data_AF-A0A660PSE3-F1
#
_entry.id   AF-A0A660PSE3-F1
#
_cell.length_a   1.000
_cell.length_b   1.000
_cell.length_c   1.000
_cell.angle_alpha   90.00
_cell.angle_beta   90.00
_cell.angle_gamma   90.00
#
_symmetry.space_group_name_H-M   'P 1'
#
loop_
_entity.id
_entity.type
_entity.pdbx_description
1 polymer ?
#
loop_
_entity_poly.entity_id
_entity_poly.type
_entity_poly.pdbx_seq_one_letter_code
_entity_poly.pdbx_strand_id
1 'polypeptide(L)'
;MMINMDMIGRLKQQEKGLAIMGVGTSQEFGEYFEGLDAGELKITLVQSGVGSDHTAFYNDSIPSLHFFTGAHEDYHTPSDVLDKIDPDGIVSVSNLIAEVITHFDRHDGQLVFQRTKDSKKGHRASFSVTLGVTPDFVTEVEGLGVDGVSAEGPADNAGILKGDVIIKMDNLVVGDIYDYMNGLSKYRKGDSSLVTLVRETDTLKVVVNFE
;
A
#
# COMPACT_ATOMS: atom_id res chain seq x y z
N MET A 1 18.71 7.37 5.66
CA MET A 1 17.39 6.83 5.29
C MET A 1 17.52 5.82 4.17
N MET A 2 16.46 5.06 3.89
CA MET A 2 16.33 4.19 2.73
C MET A 2 15.14 4.65 1.88
N ILE A 3 15.26 4.59 0.56
CA ILE A 3 14.19 4.90 -0.41
C ILE A 3 13.83 3.65 -1.20
N ASN A 4 12.56 3.23 -1.13
CA ASN A 4 12.00 2.17 -1.95
C ASN A 4 11.17 2.77 -3.10
N MET A 5 11.40 2.27 -4.31
CA MET A 5 10.67 2.68 -5.51
C MET A 5 10.05 1.42 -6.13
N ASP A 6 8.77 1.21 -5.86
CA ASP A 6 8.04 0.04 -6.35
C ASP A 6 6.87 0.54 -7.19
N MET A 7 6.73 0.03 -8.42
CA MET A 7 5.68 0.46 -9.36
C MET A 7 5.49 1.98 -9.43
N ILE A 8 6.53 2.70 -9.89
CA ILE A 8 6.47 4.17 -10.10
C ILE A 8 6.10 4.57 -11.54
N GLY A 9 5.76 3.58 -12.38
CA GLY A 9 5.66 3.74 -13.83
C GLY A 9 4.26 3.96 -14.39
N ARG A 10 3.20 3.96 -13.56
CA ARG A 10 1.80 4.02 -14.03
C ARG A 10 1.06 5.26 -13.56
N LEU A 11 1.79 6.34 -13.26
CA LEU A 11 1.26 7.57 -12.67
C LEU A 11 0.01 8.12 -13.39
N LYS A 12 0.03 8.22 -14.73
CA LYS A 12 -1.12 8.67 -15.52
C LYS A 12 -2.37 7.80 -15.37
N GLN A 13 -2.22 6.48 -15.29
CA GLN A 13 -3.34 5.56 -15.08
C GLN A 13 -3.98 5.74 -13.70
N GLN A 14 -3.20 6.27 -12.77
CA GLN A 14 -3.56 6.51 -11.38
C GLN A 14 -3.94 7.98 -11.13
N GLU A 15 -4.30 8.72 -12.18
CA GLU A 15 -4.72 10.12 -12.12
C GLU A 15 -3.74 11.05 -11.36
N LYS A 16 -2.43 10.80 -11.50
CA LYS A 16 -1.34 11.47 -10.77
C LYS A 16 -1.28 11.17 -9.27
N GLY A 17 -1.94 10.11 -8.83
CA GLY A 17 -1.86 9.57 -7.48
C GLY A 17 -0.48 8.98 -7.17
N LEU A 18 0.06 9.35 -6.01
CA LEU A 18 1.33 8.81 -5.51
C LEU A 18 1.22 8.62 -4.00
N ALA A 19 1.30 7.37 -3.55
CA ALA A 19 1.42 7.04 -2.14
C ALA A 19 2.88 7.15 -1.70
N ILE A 20 3.11 7.86 -0.59
CA ILE A 20 4.40 7.91 0.12
C ILE A 20 4.20 7.28 1.49
N MET A 21 4.65 6.03 1.61
CA MET A 21 4.64 5.28 2.85
C MET A 21 5.91 5.48 3.66
N GLY A 22 5.82 5.30 4.97
CA GLY A 22 6.95 5.37 5.89
C GLY A 22 7.25 6.75 6.43
N VAL A 23 6.39 7.74 6.17
CA VAL A 23 6.60 9.13 6.65
C VAL A 23 6.59 9.23 8.18
N GLY A 24 6.00 8.26 8.87
CA GLY A 24 6.02 8.19 10.32
C GLY A 24 7.28 7.56 10.90
N THR A 25 8.24 7.11 10.08
CA THR A 25 9.45 6.40 10.54
C THR A 25 10.59 7.33 11.00
N SER A 26 10.45 8.64 10.78
CA SER A 26 11.34 9.68 11.28
C SER A 26 10.53 10.88 11.75
N GLN A 27 10.99 11.57 12.79
CA GLN A 27 10.34 12.83 13.20
C GLN A 27 10.44 13.89 12.10
N GLU A 28 11.59 13.97 11.46
CA GLU A 28 11.93 14.96 10.43
C GLU A 28 11.13 14.75 9.13
N PHE A 29 10.68 13.52 8.88
CA PHE A 29 9.82 13.22 7.73
C PHE A 29 8.44 13.87 7.88
N GLY A 30 7.85 13.80 9.08
CA GLY A 30 6.55 14.41 9.35
C GLY A 30 6.55 15.90 9.03
N GLU A 31 7.55 16.63 9.56
CA GLU A 31 7.70 18.07 9.35
C GLU A 31 7.88 18.43 7.86
N TYR A 32 8.67 17.65 7.12
CA TYR A 32 8.92 17.89 5.70
C TYR A 32 7.66 17.64 4.85
N PHE A 33 7.01 16.48 5.03
CA PHE A 33 5.89 16.07 4.16
C PHE A 33 4.59 16.83 4.45
N GLU A 34 4.38 17.35 5.66
CA GLU A 34 3.27 18.27 5.95
C GLU A 34 3.36 19.58 5.14
N GLY A 35 4.57 20.02 4.80
CA GLY A 35 4.84 21.26 4.06
C GLY A 35 5.22 21.05 2.58
N LEU A 36 5.15 19.82 2.06
CA LEU A 36 5.60 19.50 0.72
C LEU A 36 4.69 20.14 -0.34
N ASP A 37 5.27 20.93 -1.25
CA ASP A 37 4.64 21.31 -2.50
C ASP A 37 4.87 20.21 -3.54
N ALA A 38 3.83 19.43 -3.82
CA ALA A 38 3.89 18.30 -4.74
C ALA A 38 3.50 18.67 -6.18
N GLY A 39 3.27 19.96 -6.46
CA GLY A 39 2.82 20.44 -7.76
C GLY A 39 1.50 19.77 -8.20
N GLU A 40 1.56 19.03 -9.32
CA GLU A 40 0.38 18.35 -9.87
C GLU A 40 0.16 16.92 -9.33
N LEU A 41 1.08 16.42 -8.49
CA LEU A 41 0.96 15.09 -7.89
C LEU A 41 -0.07 15.11 -6.76
N LYS A 42 -0.94 14.11 -6.73
CA LYS A 42 -1.89 13.88 -5.63
C LYS A 42 -1.21 12.93 -4.63
N ILE A 43 -0.63 13.51 -3.58
CA ILE A 43 0.15 12.75 -2.59
C ILE A 43 -0.77 12.18 -1.50
N THR A 44 -0.62 10.88 -1.25
CA THR A 44 -1.21 10.20 -0.08
C THR A 44 -0.10 9.80 0.87
N LEU A 45 -0.11 10.35 2.08
CA LEU A 45 0.93 10.12 3.09
C LEU A 45 0.51 8.98 4.02
N VAL A 46 1.28 7.90 4.04
CA VAL A 46 1.01 6.73 4.90
C VAL A 46 2.07 6.64 5.98
N GLN A 47 1.64 6.71 7.24
CA GLN A 47 2.54 6.76 8.39
C GLN A 47 3.40 5.50 8.55
N SER A 48 2.85 4.34 8.22
CA SER A 48 3.49 3.05 8.49
C SER A 48 4.80 2.83 7.73
N GLY A 49 5.79 2.24 8.41
CA GLY A 49 7.06 1.81 7.85
C GLY A 49 7.10 0.35 7.38
N VAL A 50 5.95 -0.31 7.25
CA VAL A 50 5.87 -1.70 6.77
C VAL A 50 4.93 -1.82 5.57
N GLY A 51 5.17 -2.78 4.69
CA GLY A 51 4.26 -3.09 3.56
C GLY A 51 4.95 -3.55 2.26
N SER A 52 6.25 -3.29 2.09
CA SER A 52 7.07 -3.77 0.97
C SER A 52 8.52 -4.02 1.46
N ASP A 53 9.53 -4.05 0.60
CA ASP A 53 10.92 -4.35 0.94
C ASP A 53 11.53 -3.38 1.97
N HIS A 54 10.99 -2.16 2.03
CA HIS A 54 11.33 -1.17 3.06
C HIS A 54 11.11 -1.64 4.50
N THR A 55 10.25 -2.65 4.69
CA THR A 55 10.02 -3.30 5.98
C THR A 55 11.30 -3.84 6.61
N ALA A 56 12.26 -4.34 5.82
CA ALA A 56 13.51 -4.88 6.36
C ALA A 56 14.34 -3.78 7.05
N PHE A 57 14.49 -2.63 6.39
CA PHE A 57 15.22 -1.47 6.91
C PHE A 57 14.51 -0.83 8.11
N TYR A 58 13.19 -0.70 8.03
CA TYR A 58 12.38 -0.28 9.17
C TYR A 58 12.58 -1.18 10.40
N ASN A 59 12.69 -2.50 10.21
CA ASN A 59 12.95 -3.44 11.30
C ASN A 59 14.32 -3.26 11.93
N ASP A 60 15.32 -2.84 11.14
CA ASP A 60 16.66 -2.50 11.59
C ASP A 60 16.78 -1.04 12.08
N SER A 61 15.65 -0.38 12.33
CA SER A 61 15.58 0.99 12.88
C SER A 61 16.17 2.05 11.95
N ILE A 62 16.01 1.85 10.64
CA ILE A 62 16.42 2.79 9.60
C ILE A 62 15.17 3.52 9.07
N PRO A 63 15.12 4.86 9.12
CA PRO A 63 14.04 5.63 8.51
C PRO A 63 13.92 5.30 7.02
N SER A 64 12.72 4.95 6.58
CA SER A 64 12.49 4.40 5.26
C SER A 64 11.26 5.02 4.62
N LEU A 65 11.36 5.39 3.35
CA LEU A 65 10.25 5.89 2.54
C LEU A 65 9.98 4.95 1.39
N HIS A 66 8.72 4.81 1.00
CA HIS A 66 8.31 3.99 -0.12
C HIS A 66 7.34 4.76 -1.01
N PHE A 67 7.73 4.92 -2.28
CA PHE A 67 6.98 5.60 -3.32
C PHE A 67 6.29 4.58 -4.21
N PHE A 68 4.97 4.72 -4.36
CA PHE A 68 4.13 3.75 -5.05
C PHE A 68 3.01 4.47 -5.80
N THR A 69 2.89 4.24 -7.12
CA THR A 69 1.84 4.90 -7.92
C THR A 69 0.48 4.21 -7.82
N GLY A 70 0.40 3.03 -7.22
CA GLY A 70 -0.79 2.19 -7.21
C GLY A 70 -0.60 0.91 -8.02
N ALA A 71 -1.43 -0.08 -7.74
CA ALA A 71 -1.55 -1.30 -8.51
C ALA A 71 -2.22 -1.03 -9.86
N HIS A 72 -2.24 -2.01 -10.74
CA HIS A 72 -2.94 -1.90 -12.01
C HIS A 72 -3.43 -3.26 -12.47
N GLU A 73 -4.33 -3.28 -13.46
CA GLU A 73 -4.94 -4.51 -13.98
C GLU A 73 -3.91 -5.54 -14.49
N ASP A 74 -2.76 -5.05 -14.96
CA ASP A 74 -1.68 -5.91 -15.44
C ASP A 74 -0.75 -6.46 -14.35
N TYR A 75 -0.90 -6.02 -13.10
CA TYR A 75 0.04 -6.34 -12.05
C TYR A 75 0.11 -7.86 -11.79
N HIS A 76 1.33 -8.39 -11.66
CA HIS A 76 1.60 -9.84 -11.59
C HIS A 76 1.12 -10.67 -12.78
N THR A 77 0.94 -10.05 -13.96
CA THR A 77 0.56 -10.75 -15.17
C THR A 77 1.63 -10.59 -16.26
N PRO A 78 1.68 -11.49 -17.26
CA PRO A 78 2.54 -11.32 -18.43
C PRO A 78 2.21 -10.09 -19.30
N SER A 79 1.05 -9.44 -19.10
CA SER A 79 0.67 -8.23 -19.83
C SER A 79 1.21 -6.94 -19.20
N ASP A 80 1.97 -7.02 -18.11
CA ASP A 80 2.75 -5.91 -17.57
C ASP A 80 4.00 -5.68 -18.44
N VAL A 81 3.83 -4.85 -19.46
CA VAL A 81 4.82 -4.62 -20.51
C VAL A 81 5.17 -3.15 -20.66
N LEU A 82 6.36 -2.90 -21.21
CA LEU A 82 6.98 -1.58 -21.35
C LEU A 82 6.07 -0.53 -22.00
N ASP A 83 5.27 -0.91 -23.00
CA ASP A 83 4.41 0.02 -23.76
C ASP A 83 3.35 0.72 -22.91
N LYS A 84 3.09 0.21 -21.70
CA LYS A 84 2.10 0.77 -20.78
C LYS A 84 2.71 1.63 -19.68
N ILE A 85 4.05 1.73 -19.64
CA ILE A 85 4.76 2.65 -18.75
C ILE A 85 4.52 4.07 -19.21
N ASP A 86 4.38 4.98 -18.24
CA ASP A 86 4.30 6.42 -18.39
C ASP A 86 5.69 7.04 -18.10
N PRO A 87 6.50 7.33 -19.15
CA PRO A 87 7.87 7.81 -18.94
C PRO A 87 7.90 9.20 -18.30
N ASP A 88 6.97 10.08 -18.67
CA ASP A 88 6.85 11.41 -18.09
C ASP A 88 6.49 11.32 -16.60
N GLY A 89 5.57 10.40 -16.26
CA GLY A 89 5.24 10.10 -14.87
C GLY A 89 6.42 9.60 -14.04
N ILE A 90 7.26 8.71 -14.61
CA ILE A 90 8.52 8.28 -13.95
C ILE A 90 9.43 9.48 -13.68
N VAL A 91 9.58 10.39 -14.64
CA VAL A 91 10.40 11.60 -14.48
C VAL A 91 9.83 12.48 -13.36
N SER A 92 8.52 12.72 -13.33
CA SER A 92 7.87 13.49 -12.26
C SER A 92 8.11 12.89 -10.88
N VAL A 93 7.89 11.59 -10.71
CA VAL A 93 8.11 10.89 -9.43
C VAL A 93 9.59 10.90 -9.05
N SER A 94 10.49 10.66 -10.01
CA SER A 94 11.94 10.64 -9.77
C SER A 94 12.48 12.01 -9.35
N ASN A 95 11.94 13.10 -9.93
CA ASN A 95 12.31 14.46 -9.53
C ASN A 95 11.91 14.75 -8.09
N LEU A 96 10.68 14.40 -7.69
CA LEU A 96 10.24 14.53 -6.29
C LEU A 96 11.15 13.72 -5.35
N ILE A 97 11.47 12.47 -5.71
CA ILE A 97 12.37 11.63 -4.92
C ILE A 97 13.76 12.28 -4.79
N ALA A 98 14.30 12.84 -5.88
CA ALA A 98 15.59 13.53 -5.86
C ALA A 98 15.55 14.79 -4.98
N GLU A 99 14.44 15.53 -4.97
CA GLU A 99 14.24 16.68 -4.08
C GLU A 99 14.19 16.27 -2.61
N VAL A 100 13.46 15.19 -2.28
CA VAL A 100 13.42 14.60 -0.92
C VAL A 100 14.83 14.19 -0.47
N ILE A 101 15.56 13.47 -1.32
CA ILE A 101 16.94 13.05 -1.03
C ILE A 101 17.83 14.28 -0.81
N THR A 102 17.75 15.27 -1.70
CA THR A 102 18.57 16.49 -1.61
C THR A 102 18.24 17.30 -0.36
N HIS A 103 16.98 17.36 0.05
CA HIS A 103 16.56 18.03 1.28
C HIS A 103 17.22 17.37 2.49
N PHE A 104 17.09 16.04 2.63
CA PHE A 104 17.61 15.32 3.80
C PHE A 104 19.13 15.10 3.76
N ASP A 105 19.78 15.16 2.60
CA ASP A 105 21.25 15.20 2.48
C ASP A 105 21.82 16.51 3.05
N ARG A 106 21.05 17.61 2.97
CA ARG A 106 21.41 18.93 3.52
C ARG A 106 20.91 19.17 4.93
N HIS A 107 20.18 18.22 5.52
CA HIS A 107 19.65 18.34 6.86
C HIS A 107 20.80 18.26 7.89
N ASP A 108 20.81 19.19 8.84
CA ASP A 108 21.80 19.20 9.91
C ASP A 108 21.45 18.15 10.97
N GLY A 109 22.20 17.04 10.95
CA GLY A 109 22.07 15.98 11.96
C GLY A 109 21.69 14.63 11.36
N GLN A 110 21.31 13.70 12.23
CA GLN A 110 20.84 12.38 11.81
C GLN A 110 19.33 12.34 11.89
N LEU A 111 18.70 11.70 10.90
CA LEU A 111 17.29 11.37 10.93
C LEU A 111 16.99 10.47 12.14
N VAL A 112 16.14 10.95 13.05
CA VAL A 112 15.77 10.23 14.27
C VAL A 112 14.69 9.21 13.94
N PHE A 113 15.09 7.93 13.92
CA PHE A 113 14.16 6.83 13.74
C PHE A 113 13.13 6.75 14.86
N GLN A 114 11.88 6.51 14.49
CA GLN A 114 10.81 6.16 15.41
C GLN A 114 9.94 5.01 14.86
N ARG A 115 9.39 4.22 15.78
CA ARG A 115 8.46 3.15 15.45
C ARG A 115 7.06 3.72 15.23
N THR A 116 6.40 3.29 14.16
CA THR A 116 5.02 3.68 13.83
C THR A 116 4.02 2.96 14.74
N LYS A 117 2.77 3.40 14.81
CA LYS A 117 1.73 2.80 15.69
C LYS A 117 1.51 1.31 15.40
N ASP A 118 1.71 0.92 14.15
CA ASP A 118 1.54 -0.44 13.64
C ASP A 118 2.65 -1.39 14.12
N SER A 119 3.77 -0.84 14.64
CA SER A 119 4.87 -1.62 15.22
C SER A 119 4.47 -2.53 16.38
N LYS A 120 3.42 -2.17 17.14
CA LYS A 120 2.89 -2.99 18.24
C LYS A 120 2.11 -4.21 17.75
N LYS A 121 1.69 -4.23 16.47
CA LYS A 121 1.12 -5.39 15.79
C LYS A 121 2.21 -6.30 15.19
N GLY A 122 3.47 -6.13 15.62
CA GLY A 122 4.71 -6.72 15.10
C GLY A 122 4.93 -8.23 15.28
N HIS A 123 3.92 -9.05 15.02
CA HIS A 123 4.19 -10.38 14.49
C HIS A 123 4.16 -10.24 12.98
N ARG A 124 5.23 -10.65 12.27
CA ARG A 124 5.13 -10.94 10.83
C ARG A 124 4.01 -11.96 10.71
N ALA A 125 2.82 -11.51 10.31
CA ALA A 125 1.73 -12.40 9.98
C ALA A 125 2.26 -13.32 8.87
N SER A 126 2.54 -14.58 9.21
CA SER A 126 2.85 -15.58 8.22
C SER A 126 1.52 -16.01 7.61
N PHE A 127 1.32 -15.74 6.34
CA PHE A 127 0.10 -16.11 5.65
C PHE A 127 0.24 -17.51 5.07
N SER A 128 -0.69 -18.40 5.41
CA SER A 128 -0.84 -19.70 4.72
C SER A 128 -1.72 -19.62 3.49
N VAL A 129 -2.41 -18.49 3.29
CA VAL A 129 -3.36 -18.25 2.20
C VAL A 129 -3.20 -16.83 1.69
N THR A 130 -3.66 -16.56 0.47
CA THR A 130 -3.81 -15.21 -0.06
C THR A 130 -5.29 -14.95 -0.34
N LEU A 131 -5.73 -13.70 -0.17
CA LEU A 131 -7.02 -13.29 -0.70
C LEU A 131 -6.94 -13.05 -2.21
N GLY A 132 -5.76 -12.75 -2.75
CA GLY A 132 -5.58 -12.39 -4.16
C GLY A 132 -5.96 -10.94 -4.47
N VAL A 133 -5.89 -10.03 -3.48
CA VAL A 133 -6.09 -8.59 -3.68
C VAL A 133 -4.80 -7.81 -3.49
N THR A 134 -4.67 -6.72 -4.24
CA THR A 134 -3.63 -5.70 -4.01
C THR A 134 -4.29 -4.52 -3.28
N PRO A 135 -3.79 -4.15 -2.09
CA PRO A 135 -4.30 -2.99 -1.36
C PRO A 135 -4.17 -1.68 -2.15
N ASP A 136 -5.20 -0.85 -2.07
CA ASP A 136 -5.13 0.55 -2.46
C ASP A 136 -4.47 1.37 -1.34
N PHE A 137 -3.30 1.92 -1.62
CA PHE A 137 -2.59 2.84 -0.73
C PHE A 137 -2.68 4.30 -1.20
N VAL A 138 -3.26 4.54 -2.38
CA VAL A 138 -3.39 5.86 -2.98
C VAL A 138 -4.69 6.51 -2.51
N THR A 139 -5.79 5.76 -2.47
CA THR A 139 -7.08 6.29 -2.00
C THR A 139 -7.20 6.16 -0.48
N GLU A 140 -7.49 7.27 0.21
CA GLU A 140 -7.77 7.25 1.64
C GLU A 140 -9.21 6.79 1.92
N VAL A 141 -9.36 5.59 2.49
CA VAL A 141 -10.66 4.97 2.80
C VAL A 141 -10.64 4.30 4.18
N GLU A 142 -11.81 4.21 4.84
CA GLU A 142 -11.97 3.40 6.06
C GLU A 142 -12.18 1.93 5.67
N GLY A 143 -11.20 1.08 5.98
CA GLY A 143 -11.13 -0.32 5.56
C GLY A 143 -9.92 -0.62 4.68
N LEU A 144 -10.01 -1.69 3.90
CA LEU A 144 -9.01 -2.03 2.89
C LEU A 144 -9.58 -1.78 1.49
N GLY A 145 -9.15 -0.70 0.84
CA GLY A 145 -9.42 -0.48 -0.58
C GLY A 145 -8.72 -1.54 -1.45
N VAL A 146 -9.39 -1.96 -2.51
CA VAL A 146 -8.89 -2.94 -3.47
C VAL A 146 -8.48 -2.22 -4.76
N ASP A 147 -7.18 -2.18 -5.04
CA ASP A 147 -6.65 -1.56 -6.27
C ASP A 147 -6.38 -2.58 -7.39
N GLY A 148 -6.28 -3.87 -7.03
CA GLY A 148 -6.12 -4.95 -7.99
C GLY A 148 -6.63 -6.28 -7.45
N VAL A 149 -7.04 -7.17 -8.35
CA VAL A 149 -7.50 -8.53 -8.03
C VAL A 149 -6.79 -9.49 -8.98
N SER A 150 -6.15 -10.53 -8.43
CA SER A 150 -5.49 -11.57 -9.23
C SER A 150 -6.53 -12.47 -9.89
N ALA A 151 -6.46 -12.59 -11.21
CA ALA A 151 -7.33 -13.46 -11.99
C ALA A 151 -7.29 -14.91 -11.49
N GLU A 152 -8.46 -15.54 -11.44
CA GLU A 152 -8.68 -16.91 -10.94
C GLU A 152 -8.32 -17.12 -9.46
N GLY A 153 -7.97 -16.05 -8.73
CA GLY A 153 -7.67 -16.08 -7.31
C GLY A 153 -8.93 -16.12 -6.42
N PRO A 154 -8.78 -16.32 -5.10
CA PRO A 154 -9.91 -16.41 -4.16
C PRO A 154 -10.88 -15.22 -4.21
N ALA A 155 -10.35 -14.00 -4.28
CA ALA A 155 -11.14 -12.77 -4.41
C ALA A 155 -11.90 -12.69 -5.74
N ASP A 156 -11.25 -13.01 -6.86
CA ASP A 156 -11.85 -13.01 -8.19
C ASP A 156 -13.00 -14.01 -8.27
N ASN A 157 -12.77 -15.24 -7.79
CA ASN A 157 -13.78 -16.30 -7.73
C ASN A 157 -14.99 -15.94 -6.84
N ALA A 158 -14.78 -15.07 -5.85
CA ALA A 158 -15.83 -14.54 -4.98
C ALA A 158 -16.52 -13.27 -5.54
N GLY A 159 -16.05 -12.75 -6.67
CA GLY A 159 -16.61 -11.56 -7.33
C GLY A 159 -16.19 -10.23 -6.69
N ILE A 160 -15.07 -10.20 -5.97
CA ILE A 160 -14.44 -8.96 -5.48
C ILE A 160 -13.76 -8.26 -6.65
N LEU A 161 -13.91 -6.93 -6.75
CA LEU A 161 -13.43 -6.12 -7.86
C LEU A 161 -12.55 -4.96 -7.39
N LYS A 162 -11.77 -4.39 -8.31
CA LYS A 162 -11.11 -3.09 -8.10
C LYS A 162 -12.16 -2.03 -7.72
N GLY A 163 -11.84 -1.20 -6.74
CA GLY A 163 -12.71 -0.16 -6.18
C GLY A 163 -13.60 -0.63 -5.03
N ASP A 164 -13.62 -1.94 -4.72
CA ASP A 164 -14.26 -2.42 -3.50
C ASP A 164 -13.46 -1.99 -2.26
N VAL A 165 -14.17 -1.75 -1.15
CA VAL A 165 -13.57 -1.51 0.17
C VAL A 165 -13.97 -2.62 1.11
N ILE A 166 -13.01 -3.46 1.52
CA ILE A 166 -13.25 -4.54 2.49
C ILE A 166 -13.30 -3.94 3.89
N ILE A 167 -14.44 -4.11 4.55
CA ILE A 167 -14.70 -3.55 5.89
C ILE A 167 -14.82 -4.64 6.98
N LYS A 168 -14.95 -5.91 6.60
CA LYS A 168 -15.06 -7.02 7.55
C LYS A 168 -14.67 -8.37 6.96
N MET A 169 -14.00 -9.20 7.74
CA MET A 169 -13.78 -10.63 7.48
C MET A 169 -14.32 -11.44 8.66
N ASP A 170 -15.42 -12.18 8.45
CA ASP A 170 -16.20 -12.87 9.48
C ASP A 170 -16.61 -11.94 10.65
N ASN A 171 -15.91 -12.08 11.79
CA ASN A 171 -16.12 -11.29 13.01
C ASN A 171 -15.10 -10.18 13.19
N LEU A 172 -14.07 -10.12 12.35
CA LEU A 172 -13.01 -9.11 12.42
C LEU A 172 -13.39 -7.91 11.56
N VAL A 173 -13.52 -6.75 12.21
CA VAL A 173 -13.64 -5.46 11.52
C VAL A 173 -12.30 -5.12 10.90
N VAL A 174 -12.32 -4.70 9.65
CA VAL A 174 -11.15 -4.24 8.90
C VAL A 174 -11.27 -2.73 8.81
N GLY A 175 -10.50 -2.01 9.63
CA GLY A 175 -10.41 -0.54 9.54
C GLY A 175 -9.19 -0.07 8.74
N ASP A 176 -8.17 -0.91 8.65
CA ASP A 176 -6.92 -0.62 7.94
C ASP A 176 -6.30 -1.91 7.35
N ILE A 177 -5.19 -1.75 6.63
CA ILE A 177 -4.44 -2.89 6.07
C ILE A 177 -3.93 -3.86 7.14
N TYR A 178 -3.61 -3.40 8.34
CA TYR A 178 -3.10 -4.25 9.41
C TYR A 178 -4.17 -5.14 10.00
N ASP A 179 -5.39 -4.64 10.13
CA ASP A 179 -6.54 -5.42 10.56
C ASP A 179 -6.83 -6.50 9.52
N TYR A 180 -6.79 -6.16 8.24
CA TYR A 180 -6.87 -7.14 7.15
C TYR A 180 -5.76 -8.20 7.25
N MET A 181 -4.50 -7.79 7.36
CA MET A 181 -3.36 -8.71 7.50
C MET A 181 -3.51 -9.61 8.74
N ASN A 182 -3.94 -9.06 9.87
CA ASN A 182 -4.19 -9.87 11.06
C ASN A 182 -5.37 -10.83 10.87
N GLY A 183 -6.42 -10.42 10.16
CA GLY A 183 -7.54 -11.26 9.79
C GLY A 183 -7.11 -12.43 8.90
N LEU A 184 -6.46 -12.12 7.77
CA LEU A 184 -6.03 -13.10 6.78
C LEU A 184 -5.07 -14.15 7.37
N SER A 185 -4.20 -13.75 8.31
CA SER A 185 -3.24 -14.65 8.98
C SER A 185 -3.88 -15.84 9.73
N LYS A 186 -5.18 -15.76 10.01
CA LYS A 186 -5.91 -16.79 10.78
C LYS A 186 -6.42 -17.93 9.91
N TYR A 187 -6.45 -17.76 8.59
CA TYR A 187 -7.00 -18.74 7.66
C TYR A 187 -5.93 -19.64 7.06
N ARG A 188 -6.34 -20.88 6.77
CA ARG A 188 -5.54 -21.92 6.13
C ARG A 188 -6.21 -22.36 4.85
N LYS A 189 -5.43 -23.05 4.01
CA LYS A 189 -5.95 -23.71 2.81
C LYS A 189 -7.09 -24.65 3.18
N GLY A 190 -8.22 -24.53 2.48
CA GLY A 190 -9.49 -25.21 2.74
C GLY A 190 -10.48 -24.42 3.60
N ASP A 191 -10.07 -23.33 4.24
CA ASP A 191 -10.98 -22.46 4.98
C ASP A 191 -11.80 -21.56 4.04
N SER A 192 -12.89 -21.01 4.56
CA SER A 192 -13.68 -19.97 3.91
C SER A 192 -13.95 -18.81 4.87
N SER A 193 -14.06 -17.59 4.33
CA SER A 193 -14.41 -16.38 5.09
C SER A 193 -15.61 -15.69 4.46
N LEU A 194 -16.56 -15.23 5.29
CA LEU A 194 -17.58 -14.27 4.85
C LEU A 194 -16.98 -12.86 4.87
N VAL A 195 -16.71 -12.32 3.69
CA VAL A 195 -16.16 -10.97 3.51
C VAL A 195 -17.31 -9.98 3.30
N THR A 196 -17.33 -8.92 4.10
CA THR A 196 -18.24 -7.78 3.89
C THR A 196 -17.45 -6.64 3.26
N LEU A 197 -17.96 -6.10 2.16
CA LEU A 197 -17.33 -5.03 1.40
C LEU A 197 -18.34 -3.96 1.01
N VAL A 198 -17.84 -2.76 0.73
CA VAL A 198 -18.60 -1.67 0.14
C VAL A 198 -18.20 -1.56 -1.32
N ARG A 199 -19.18 -1.58 -2.22
CA ARG A 199 -19.02 -1.28 -3.64
C ARG A 199 -19.88 -0.09 -3.97
N GLU A 200 -19.26 1.02 -4.34
CA GLU A 200 -19.93 2.32 -4.50
C GLU A 200 -20.67 2.72 -3.21
N THR A 201 -21.99 2.52 -3.14
CA THR A 201 -22.82 2.77 -1.96
C THR A 201 -23.37 1.50 -1.30
N ASP A 202 -23.21 0.35 -1.95
CA ASP A 202 -23.85 -0.89 -1.53
C ASP A 202 -22.92 -1.72 -0.63
N THR A 203 -23.47 -2.24 0.45
CA THR A 203 -22.78 -3.22 1.30
C THR A 203 -23.07 -4.63 0.81
N LEU A 204 -22.04 -5.31 0.32
CA LEU A 204 -22.12 -6.68 -0.19
C LEU A 204 -21.48 -7.67 0.78
N LYS A 205 -21.94 -8.92 0.73
CA LYS A 205 -21.37 -10.04 1.48
C LYS A 205 -21.06 -11.18 0.52
N VAL A 206 -19.80 -11.56 0.47
CA VAL A 206 -19.31 -12.63 -0.41
C VAL A 206 -18.60 -13.69 0.41
N VAL A 207 -18.71 -14.95 0.00
CA VAL A 207 -17.96 -16.04 0.62
C VAL A 207 -16.70 -16.25 -0.21
N VAL A 208 -15.55 -16.12 0.44
CA VAL A 208 -14.26 -16.37 -0.18
C VAL A 208 -13.73 -17.71 0.31
N ASN A 209 -13.33 -18.58 -0.61
CA ASN A 209 -12.72 -19.87 -0.31
C ASN A 209 -11.21 -19.79 -0.54
N PHE A 210 -10.42 -20.17 0.45
CA PHE A 210 -8.96 -20.16 0.37
C PHE A 210 -8.46 -21.52 -0.10
N GLU A 211 -8.37 -21.73 -1.41
CA GLU A 211 -8.00 -23.02 -2.03
C GLU A 211 -6.51 -23.33 -2.10
#